data_AF-A0A928JMZ1-F1
#
_entry.id   AF-A0A928JMZ1-F1
#
_cell.length_a   1.000
_cell.length_b   1.000
_cell.length_c   1.000
_cell.angle_alpha   90.00
_cell.angle_beta   90.00
_cell.angle_gamma   90.00
#
_symmetry.space_group_name_H-M   'P 1'
#
loop_
_entity.id
_entity.type
_entity.pdbx_description
1 polymer ?
#
loop_
_entity_poly.entity_id
_entity_poly.type
_entity_poly.pdbx_seq_one_letter_code
_entity_poly.pdbx_strand_id
1 'polypeptide(L)'
;MKRNSILALLLCVLFVAVGTGCSMQKPATQTDATKAQKTTKSAQIANPVKTYDSLAKAEKAAGFTFTVPEGVNVKGADYAQYYWSTINENLIEVRYGGEGDEVCYMRKAPASAADDDDVDISGDYNVYDTVKEVEFTLEDGREVEVTLKGKDKKFYVANWQLKGVKDNGIWNYAIGVRGIPEQDLLELVKMVE
;
A
#
# COMPACT_ATOMS: atom_id res chain seq x y z
N MET A 1 -34.37 19.56 -2.75
CA MET A 1 -35.33 18.77 -1.95
C MET A 1 -34.55 18.00 -0.88
N LYS A 2 -34.81 18.28 0.40
CA LYS A 2 -34.22 17.60 1.57
C LYS A 2 -35.16 16.49 2.02
N ARG A 3 -34.62 15.36 2.48
CA ARG A 3 -35.32 14.48 3.45
C ARG A 3 -34.33 14.03 4.53
N ASN A 4 -34.39 14.72 5.66
CA ASN A 4 -34.03 14.16 6.95
C ASN A 4 -35.16 13.24 7.42
N SER A 5 -34.84 12.14 8.09
CA SER A 5 -35.76 11.46 8.99
C SER A 5 -35.09 11.24 10.35
N ILE A 6 -35.69 11.84 11.37
CA ILE A 6 -35.41 11.72 12.80
C ILE A 6 -36.51 10.82 13.40
N LEU A 7 -36.24 10.28 14.60
CA LEU A 7 -37.14 9.66 15.61
C LEU A 7 -37.26 8.11 15.55
N ALA A 8 -37.25 7.34 16.65
CA ALA A 8 -37.32 7.66 18.08
C ALA A 8 -36.76 6.53 18.99
N LEU A 9 -36.43 6.96 20.21
CA LEU A 9 -36.16 6.25 21.46
C LEU A 9 -36.97 4.97 21.75
N LEU A 10 -36.37 4.05 22.51
CA LEU A 10 -37.04 3.36 23.64
C LEU A 10 -36.03 2.86 24.70
N LEU A 11 -36.13 3.44 25.90
CA LEU A 11 -35.47 3.07 27.16
C LEU A 11 -36.08 1.78 27.75
N CYS A 12 -35.28 0.99 28.48
CA CYS A 12 -35.74 0.30 29.70
C CYS A 12 -34.59 0.14 30.71
N VAL A 13 -34.94 0.35 31.98
CA VAL A 13 -34.09 0.69 33.12
C VAL A 13 -33.83 -0.52 34.05
N LEU A 14 -32.66 -0.47 34.69
CA LEU A 14 -32.05 -1.17 35.84
C LEU A 14 -32.91 -1.90 36.91
N PHE A 15 -32.29 -2.92 37.57
CA PHE A 15 -31.97 -3.09 39.02
C PHE A 15 -32.04 -4.58 39.48
N VAL A 16 -30.90 -5.25 39.74
CA VAL A 16 -30.23 -5.59 41.04
C VAL A 16 -30.97 -6.60 41.96
N ALA A 17 -30.28 -7.70 42.31
CA ALA A 17 -30.33 -8.32 43.64
C ALA A 17 -29.06 -9.16 43.91
N VAL A 18 -28.45 -8.94 45.08
CA VAL A 18 -27.25 -9.60 45.62
C VAL A 18 -27.67 -10.58 46.73
N GLY A 19 -26.99 -11.72 46.87
CA GLY A 19 -27.12 -12.60 48.04
C GLY A 19 -25.91 -13.52 48.21
N THR A 20 -25.26 -13.42 49.37
CA THR A 20 -24.10 -14.19 49.86
C THR A 20 -24.54 -15.33 50.80
N GLY A 21 -23.81 -16.45 50.86
CA GLY A 21 -23.95 -17.45 51.95
C GLY A 21 -23.43 -18.87 51.64
N CYS A 22 -22.65 -19.45 52.56
CA CYS A 22 -21.74 -20.60 52.40
C CYS A 22 -22.33 -22.02 52.65
N SER A 23 -21.63 -23.05 52.12
CA SER A 23 -21.13 -24.28 52.81
C SER A 23 -21.46 -25.67 52.19
N MET A 24 -20.37 -26.37 51.80
CA MET A 24 -20.01 -27.79 51.99
C MET A 24 -20.78 -28.99 51.35
N GLN A 25 -20.02 -29.68 50.46
CA GLN A 25 -19.71 -31.14 50.37
C GLN A 25 -20.52 -32.13 49.48
N LYS A 26 -19.74 -32.76 48.57
CA LYS A 26 -19.90 -33.89 47.59
C LYS A 26 -20.60 -35.18 48.11
N PRO A 27 -20.94 -36.23 47.30
CA PRO A 27 -20.19 -36.74 46.12
C PRO A 27 -20.97 -37.34 44.91
N ALA A 28 -20.18 -37.62 43.86
CA ALA A 28 -20.36 -38.53 42.71
C ALA A 28 -21.45 -38.15 41.68
N THR A 29 -21.11 -37.92 40.42
CA THR A 29 -20.70 -38.97 39.49
C THR A 29 -19.90 -38.37 38.33
N GLN A 30 -18.78 -39.02 37.99
CA GLN A 30 -18.01 -38.75 36.78
C GLN A 30 -18.82 -39.18 35.57
N THR A 31 -19.06 -38.25 34.65
CA THR A 31 -19.34 -38.58 33.26
C THR A 31 -18.30 -37.87 32.43
N ASP A 32 -17.45 -38.67 31.80
CA ASP A 32 -16.46 -38.27 30.81
C ASP A 32 -17.12 -37.39 29.73
N ALA A 33 -16.73 -36.13 29.69
CA ALA A 33 -16.91 -35.28 28.53
C ALA A 33 -15.52 -34.83 28.08
N THR A 34 -14.97 -35.61 27.14
CA THR A 34 -13.82 -35.27 26.32
C THR A 34 -13.97 -33.84 25.81
N LYS A 35 -13.30 -32.89 26.47
CA LYS A 35 -13.20 -31.51 26.02
C LYS A 35 -12.28 -31.53 24.81
N ALA A 36 -12.87 -31.63 23.61
CA ALA A 36 -12.18 -31.33 22.37
C ALA A 36 -11.74 -29.86 22.45
N GLN A 37 -10.50 -29.66 22.88
CA GLN A 37 -9.83 -28.37 22.83
C GLN A 37 -9.62 -28.04 21.36
N LYS A 38 -10.62 -27.38 20.77
CA LYS A 38 -10.50 -26.71 19.48
C LYS A 38 -9.46 -25.60 19.68
N THR A 39 -8.19 -25.92 19.47
CA THR A 39 -7.15 -24.93 19.21
C THR A 39 -7.56 -24.21 17.93
N THR A 40 -8.26 -23.11 18.08
CA THR A 40 -8.32 -22.07 17.05
C THR A 40 -6.90 -21.56 16.88
N LYS A 41 -6.16 -22.17 15.95
CA LYS A 41 -5.01 -21.51 15.34
C LYS A 41 -5.56 -20.21 14.78
N SER A 42 -5.32 -19.10 15.46
CA SER A 42 -5.48 -17.78 14.86
C SER A 42 -4.59 -17.83 13.62
N ALA A 43 -5.19 -17.84 12.43
CA ALA A 43 -4.42 -17.76 11.20
C ALA A 43 -3.67 -16.44 11.26
N GLN A 44 -2.36 -16.50 11.46
CA GLN A 44 -1.53 -15.32 11.32
C GLN A 44 -1.58 -14.96 9.84
N ILE A 45 -2.16 -13.80 9.53
CA ILE A 45 -2.05 -13.20 8.20
C ILE A 45 -0.56 -12.89 8.03
N ALA A 46 0.07 -13.48 7.01
CA ALA A 46 1.46 -13.20 6.71
C ALA A 46 1.64 -11.70 6.46
N ASN A 47 2.77 -11.14 6.87
CA ASN A 47 3.11 -9.77 6.50
C ASN A 47 3.16 -9.71 4.96
N PRO A 48 2.37 -8.83 4.31
CA PRO A 48 2.38 -8.73 2.86
C PRO A 48 3.71 -8.21 2.31
N VAL A 49 4.54 -7.56 3.14
CA VAL A 49 5.83 -6.99 2.74
C VAL A 49 6.99 -7.94 3.03
N LYS A 50 7.85 -8.15 2.03
CA LYS A 50 9.11 -8.90 2.17
C LYS A 50 10.28 -8.09 1.64
N THR A 51 11.36 -7.99 2.42
CA THR A 51 12.56 -7.20 2.10
C THR A 51 13.66 -8.03 1.47
N TYR A 52 14.50 -7.39 0.66
CA TYR A 52 15.61 -8.01 -0.04
C TYR A 52 16.86 -7.13 0.02
N ASP A 53 18.04 -7.76 -0.11
CA ASP A 53 19.33 -7.04 -0.09
C ASP A 53 19.68 -6.36 -1.43
N SER A 54 18.83 -6.51 -2.45
CA SER A 54 19.01 -5.87 -3.76
C SER A 54 17.74 -5.92 -4.60
N LEU A 55 17.66 -5.04 -5.60
CA LEU A 55 16.61 -5.04 -6.62
C LEU A 55 16.54 -6.38 -7.35
N ALA A 56 17.68 -6.93 -7.79
CA ALA A 56 17.72 -8.22 -8.48
C ALA A 56 17.11 -9.38 -7.68
N LYS A 57 17.23 -9.37 -6.34
CA LYS A 57 16.58 -10.37 -5.49
C LYS A 57 15.07 -10.16 -5.39
N ALA A 58 14.61 -8.91 -5.33
CA ALA A 58 13.20 -8.56 -5.35
C ALA A 58 12.55 -8.94 -6.70
N GLU A 59 13.19 -8.59 -7.82
CA GLU A 59 12.78 -8.96 -9.18
C GLU A 59 12.67 -10.47 -9.35
N LYS A 60 13.68 -11.23 -8.90
CA LYS A 60 13.64 -12.69 -8.93
C LYS A 60 12.47 -13.26 -8.15
N ALA A 61 12.11 -12.65 -7.02
CA ALA A 61 10.98 -13.11 -6.21
C ALA A 61 9.63 -12.74 -6.83
N ALA A 62 9.51 -11.56 -7.43
CA ALA A 62 8.29 -11.08 -8.08
C ALA A 62 8.06 -11.68 -9.47
N GLY A 63 9.11 -12.18 -10.12
CA GLY A 63 9.05 -12.81 -11.43
C GLY A 63 9.08 -11.83 -12.62
N PHE A 64 9.46 -10.56 -12.39
CA PHE A 64 9.58 -9.54 -13.44
C PHE A 64 10.69 -8.53 -13.11
N THR A 65 11.13 -7.81 -14.13
CA THR A 65 12.17 -6.77 -14.00
C THR A 65 11.58 -5.39 -13.77
N PHE A 66 12.31 -4.54 -13.06
CA PHE A 66 11.95 -3.15 -12.80
C PHE A 66 13.17 -2.26 -13.03
N THR A 67 13.15 -1.45 -14.09
CA THR A 67 14.22 -0.51 -14.39
C THR A 67 13.96 0.79 -13.65
N VAL A 68 14.85 1.10 -12.72
CA VAL A 68 14.83 2.34 -11.92
C VAL A 68 16.27 2.84 -11.73
N PRO A 69 16.50 4.15 -11.53
CA PRO A 69 17.85 4.69 -11.43
C PRO A 69 18.53 4.26 -10.13
N GLU A 70 19.86 4.10 -10.11
CA GLU A 70 20.60 3.76 -8.87
C GLU A 70 20.53 4.87 -7.80
N GLY A 71 20.23 6.10 -8.22
CA GLY A 71 19.97 7.23 -7.34
C GLY A 71 19.08 8.28 -7.99
N VAL A 72 18.50 9.15 -7.17
CA VAL A 72 17.60 10.22 -7.59
C VAL A 72 18.07 11.55 -7.04
N ASN A 73 17.86 12.63 -7.80
CA ASN A 73 18.00 13.99 -7.28
C ASN A 73 16.62 14.51 -6.84
N VAL A 74 16.47 14.81 -5.55
CA VAL A 74 15.22 15.36 -5.00
C VAL A 74 15.54 16.66 -4.28
N LYS A 75 14.96 17.77 -4.74
CA LYS A 75 15.17 19.12 -4.18
C LYS A 75 16.66 19.54 -4.15
N GLY A 76 17.44 19.12 -5.15
CA GLY A 76 18.84 19.51 -5.31
C GLY A 76 19.84 18.67 -4.52
N ALA A 77 19.42 17.54 -3.95
CA ALA A 77 20.29 16.59 -3.26
C ALA A 77 20.13 15.18 -3.85
N ASP A 78 21.25 14.44 -3.92
CA ASP A 78 21.29 13.09 -4.46
C ASP A 78 21.06 12.04 -3.37
N TYR A 79 20.22 11.05 -3.68
CA TYR A 79 19.88 9.96 -2.78
C TYR A 79 20.00 8.61 -3.49
N ALA A 80 20.70 7.67 -2.87
CA ALA A 80 20.82 6.31 -3.37
C ALA A 80 19.61 5.46 -2.98
N GLN A 81 19.41 4.35 -3.70
CA GLN A 81 18.54 3.26 -3.24
C GLN A 81 19.04 2.71 -1.89
N TYR A 82 18.13 2.46 -0.96
CA TYR A 82 18.49 1.89 0.35
C TYR A 82 17.58 0.73 0.79
N TYR A 83 16.46 0.51 0.09
CA TYR A 83 15.48 -0.50 0.46
C TYR A 83 14.78 -1.06 -0.77
N TRP A 84 14.69 -2.40 -0.84
CA TRP A 84 14.04 -3.16 -1.90
C TRP A 84 13.08 -4.15 -1.27
N SER A 85 11.84 -4.16 -1.73
CA SER A 85 10.83 -5.07 -1.21
C SER A 85 9.86 -5.55 -2.27
N THR A 86 9.15 -6.63 -1.95
CA THR A 86 7.89 -6.98 -2.60
C THR A 86 6.73 -6.80 -1.65
N ILE A 87 5.57 -6.44 -2.20
CA ILE A 87 4.29 -6.37 -1.49
C ILE A 87 3.33 -7.34 -2.18
N ASN A 88 2.69 -8.22 -1.42
CA ASN A 88 1.80 -9.29 -1.92
C ASN A 88 2.46 -10.18 -2.99
N GLU A 89 3.79 -10.27 -2.98
CA GLU A 89 4.62 -11.02 -3.94
C GLU A 89 4.56 -10.55 -5.40
N ASN A 90 3.71 -9.58 -5.75
CA ASN A 90 3.46 -9.16 -7.14
C ASN A 90 3.70 -7.67 -7.41
N LEU A 91 4.08 -6.89 -6.40
CA LEU A 91 4.50 -5.49 -6.53
C LEU A 91 5.93 -5.35 -6.03
N ILE A 92 6.81 -4.73 -6.81
CA ILE A 92 8.17 -4.34 -6.37
C ILE A 92 8.12 -2.89 -5.90
N GLU A 93 8.74 -2.60 -4.76
CA GLU A 93 8.98 -1.25 -4.26
C GLU A 93 10.48 -1.02 -4.03
N VAL A 94 10.98 0.09 -4.55
CA VAL A 94 12.35 0.59 -4.35
C VAL A 94 12.27 1.95 -3.66
N ARG A 95 13.01 2.14 -2.57
CA ARG A 95 13.04 3.41 -1.82
C ARG A 95 14.41 4.05 -1.85
N TYR A 96 14.41 5.38 -1.86
CA TYR A 96 15.60 6.23 -1.92
C TYR A 96 15.71 7.10 -0.67
N GLY A 97 16.96 7.34 -0.24
CA GLY A 97 17.28 8.07 0.97
C GLY A 97 17.85 7.17 2.05
N GLY A 98 17.27 7.21 3.24
CA GLY A 98 17.66 6.35 4.35
C GLY A 98 16.50 6.02 5.28
N GLU A 99 16.73 5.12 6.23
CA GLU A 99 15.72 4.80 7.24
C GLU A 99 15.36 6.05 8.06
N GLY A 100 14.08 6.40 8.11
CA GLY A 100 13.58 7.64 8.73
C GLY A 100 13.74 8.90 7.86
N ASP A 101 14.51 8.83 6.77
CA ASP A 101 14.69 9.93 5.81
C ASP A 101 14.43 9.50 4.36
N GLU A 102 13.41 8.67 4.19
CA GLU A 102 12.90 8.31 2.86
C GLU A 102 12.41 9.56 2.14
N VAL A 103 12.92 9.81 0.94
CA VAL A 103 12.53 10.97 0.13
C VAL A 103 11.66 10.60 -1.06
N CYS A 104 11.79 9.36 -1.54
CA CYS A 104 11.12 8.85 -2.72
C CYS A 104 10.96 7.33 -2.64
N TYR A 105 9.84 6.83 -3.15
CA TYR A 105 9.70 5.42 -3.52
C TYR A 105 9.17 5.29 -4.94
N MET A 106 9.55 4.21 -5.61
CA MET A 106 9.10 3.83 -6.94
C MET A 106 8.53 2.41 -6.89
N ARG A 107 7.40 2.19 -7.56
CA ARG A 107 6.69 0.92 -7.58
C ARG A 107 6.38 0.46 -8.99
N LYS A 108 6.38 -0.86 -9.18
CA LYS A 108 5.90 -1.53 -10.39
C LYS A 108 5.15 -2.80 -10.03
N ALA A 109 4.02 -3.02 -10.70
CA ALA A 109 3.21 -4.22 -10.56
C ALA A 109 2.50 -4.54 -11.88
N PRO A 110 2.12 -5.80 -12.16
CA PRO A 110 1.31 -6.10 -13.33
C PRO A 110 -0.04 -5.39 -13.24
N ALA A 111 -0.68 -5.10 -14.38
CA ALA A 111 -1.97 -4.42 -14.40
C ALA A 111 -3.05 -5.10 -13.54
N SER A 112 -2.99 -6.42 -13.39
CA SER A 112 -3.91 -7.21 -12.56
C SER A 112 -3.68 -7.08 -11.04
N ALA A 113 -2.62 -6.38 -10.61
CA ALA A 113 -2.35 -6.12 -9.19
C ALA A 113 -3.06 -4.87 -8.67
N ALA A 114 -3.57 -4.04 -9.58
CA ALA A 114 -4.55 -3.00 -9.26
C ALA A 114 -5.90 -3.63 -8.90
N ASP A 115 -6.68 -2.95 -8.07
CA ASP A 115 -8.09 -3.27 -7.90
C ASP A 115 -8.81 -3.01 -9.24
N ASP A 116 -9.92 -3.72 -9.51
CA ASP A 116 -10.53 -3.91 -10.84
C ASP A 116 -10.78 -2.62 -11.67
N ASP A 117 -10.73 -1.43 -11.05
CA ASP A 117 -10.93 -0.13 -11.69
C ASP A 117 -9.85 0.94 -11.36
N ASP A 118 -8.79 0.63 -10.59
CA ASP A 118 -7.81 1.63 -10.13
C ASP A 118 -6.36 1.22 -10.38
N VAL A 119 -5.72 1.84 -11.38
CA VAL A 119 -4.30 1.64 -11.70
C VAL A 119 -3.34 2.12 -10.60
N ASP A 120 -3.84 2.79 -9.57
CA ASP A 120 -3.02 3.35 -8.50
C ASP A 120 -2.48 2.29 -7.53
N ILE A 121 -1.19 1.99 -7.71
CA ILE A 121 -0.42 1.13 -6.80
C ILE A 121 0.45 1.93 -5.82
N SER A 122 0.24 3.24 -5.69
CA SER A 122 1.07 4.15 -4.88
C SER A 122 1.07 3.82 -3.39
N GLY A 123 -0.01 3.22 -2.88
CA GLY A 123 -0.23 3.02 -1.44
C GLY A 123 -0.31 4.33 -0.65
N ASP A 124 -0.54 5.45 -1.34
CA ASP A 124 -0.82 6.73 -0.73
C ASP A 124 -2.35 6.91 -0.61
N TYR A 125 -2.86 6.84 0.63
CA TYR A 125 -4.27 7.01 0.93
C TYR A 125 -4.65 8.46 1.29
N ASN A 126 -3.77 9.42 1.06
CA ASN A 126 -4.07 10.83 1.30
C ASN A 126 -5.05 11.38 0.27
N VAL A 127 -5.82 12.39 0.69
CA VAL A 127 -6.71 13.14 -0.19
C VAL A 127 -5.99 14.41 -0.65
N TYR A 128 -5.91 14.56 -1.96
CA TYR A 128 -5.27 15.67 -2.65
C TYR A 128 -6.34 16.60 -3.25
N ASP A 129 -6.09 17.92 -3.22
CA ASP A 129 -7.00 18.91 -3.81
C ASP A 129 -6.76 19.11 -5.32
N THR A 130 -5.62 18.61 -5.80
CA THR A 130 -5.18 18.70 -7.18
C THR A 130 -4.96 17.28 -7.72
N VAL A 131 -5.66 16.94 -8.79
CA VAL A 131 -5.39 15.76 -9.63
C VAL A 131 -5.24 16.26 -11.06
N LYS A 132 -4.13 15.91 -11.71
CA LYS A 132 -3.78 16.40 -13.04
C LYS A 132 -3.33 15.25 -13.93
N GLU A 133 -3.90 15.11 -15.10
CA GLU A 133 -3.41 14.21 -16.16
C GLU A 133 -2.44 14.98 -17.06
N VAL A 134 -1.29 14.37 -17.36
CA VAL A 134 -0.23 14.96 -18.17
C VAL A 134 0.24 13.95 -19.20
N GLU A 135 0.08 14.28 -20.48
CA GLU A 135 0.73 13.58 -21.57
C GLU A 135 2.24 13.84 -21.52
N PHE A 136 3.02 12.77 -21.53
CA PHE A 136 4.45 12.84 -21.28
C PHE A 136 5.23 11.86 -22.15
N THR A 137 6.45 12.23 -22.53
CA THR A 137 7.36 11.38 -23.30
C THR A 137 8.48 10.88 -22.40
N LEU A 138 8.60 9.56 -22.29
CA LEU A 138 9.68 8.90 -21.56
C LEU A 138 11.03 9.03 -22.27
N GLU A 139 12.11 8.68 -21.58
CA GLU A 139 13.47 8.76 -22.15
C GLU A 139 13.64 7.89 -23.42
N ASP A 140 12.91 6.78 -23.52
CA ASP A 140 12.91 5.90 -24.68
C ASP A 140 11.97 6.33 -25.82
N GLY A 141 11.30 7.47 -25.68
CA GLY A 141 10.42 8.07 -26.69
C GLY A 141 8.98 7.57 -26.68
N ARG A 142 8.58 6.68 -25.77
CA ARG A 142 7.17 6.30 -25.62
C ARG A 142 6.37 7.43 -24.96
N GLU A 143 5.15 7.61 -25.45
CA GLU A 143 4.17 8.51 -24.83
C GLU A 143 3.37 7.77 -23.76
N VAL A 144 3.09 8.48 -22.67
CA VAL A 144 2.34 7.97 -21.53
C VAL A 144 1.51 9.10 -20.91
N GLU A 145 0.30 8.78 -20.47
CA GLU A 145 -0.52 9.67 -19.66
C GLU A 145 -0.19 9.41 -18.18
N VAL A 146 0.26 10.45 -17.49
CA VAL A 146 0.62 10.39 -16.07
C VAL A 146 -0.42 11.13 -15.25
N THR A 147 -1.00 10.45 -14.26
CA THR A 147 -1.83 11.10 -13.24
C THR A 147 -0.93 11.59 -12.11
N LEU A 148 -0.97 12.89 -11.84
CA LEU A 148 -0.26 13.55 -10.75
C LEU A 148 -1.25 13.96 -9.65
N LYS A 149 -0.95 13.63 -8.39
CA LYS A 149 -1.74 14.03 -7.22
C LYS A 149 -0.97 15.03 -6.35
N GLY A 150 -1.63 16.11 -5.96
CA GLY A 150 -0.98 17.29 -5.41
C GLY A 150 -1.81 18.11 -4.42
N LYS A 151 -1.10 18.95 -3.67
CA LYS A 151 -1.67 19.91 -2.73
C LYS A 151 -0.74 21.12 -2.60
N ASP A 152 -1.28 22.31 -2.38
CA ASP A 152 -0.50 23.52 -2.09
C ASP A 152 0.57 23.81 -3.17
N LYS A 153 0.21 23.62 -4.45
CA LYS A 153 1.07 23.79 -5.65
C LYS A 153 2.28 22.84 -5.71
N LYS A 154 2.24 21.73 -4.98
CA LYS A 154 3.23 20.64 -5.03
C LYS A 154 2.56 19.34 -5.40
N PHE A 155 3.32 18.44 -6.00
CA PHE A 155 2.89 17.08 -6.32
C PHE A 155 3.64 16.06 -5.48
N TYR A 156 2.92 15.01 -5.11
CA TYR A 156 3.35 13.99 -4.15
C TYR A 156 3.33 12.60 -4.73
N VAL A 157 2.39 12.34 -5.65
CA VAL A 157 2.23 11.05 -6.31
C VAL A 157 2.19 11.25 -7.81
N ALA A 158 2.89 10.39 -8.54
CA ALA A 158 2.65 10.12 -9.96
C ALA A 158 2.25 8.66 -10.11
N ASN A 159 1.22 8.37 -10.89
CA ASN A 159 0.85 7.00 -11.26
C ASN A 159 0.51 6.94 -12.75
N TRP A 160 0.89 5.85 -13.40
CA TRP A 160 0.62 5.63 -14.82
C TRP A 160 0.62 4.14 -15.15
N GLN A 161 0.07 3.81 -16.31
CA GLN A 161 0.12 2.47 -16.89
C GLN A 161 0.93 2.51 -18.18
N LEU A 162 1.76 1.50 -18.40
CA LEU A 162 2.60 1.43 -19.59
C LEU A 162 2.80 -0.02 -20.04
N LYS A 163 2.85 -0.22 -21.35
CA LYS A 163 3.19 -1.51 -21.94
C LYS A 163 4.70 -1.72 -21.95
N GLY A 164 5.19 -2.79 -21.33
CA GLY A 164 6.61 -3.13 -21.26
C GLY A 164 7.21 -3.44 -22.62
N VAL A 165 8.43 -2.93 -22.87
CA VAL A 165 9.13 -3.10 -24.16
C VAL A 165 9.60 -4.55 -24.35
N LYS A 166 10.08 -5.18 -23.28
CA LYS A 166 10.73 -6.50 -23.33
C LYS A 166 9.74 -7.67 -23.28
N ASP A 167 8.63 -7.50 -22.57
CA ASP A 167 7.69 -8.58 -22.24
C ASP A 167 6.28 -8.38 -22.79
N ASN A 168 5.97 -7.22 -23.39
CA ASN A 168 4.63 -6.83 -23.83
C ASN A 168 3.56 -6.84 -22.73
N GLY A 169 3.94 -6.97 -21.45
CA GLY A 169 3.03 -6.89 -20.32
C GLY A 169 2.50 -5.48 -20.13
N ILE A 170 1.31 -5.36 -19.54
CA ILE A 170 0.78 -4.07 -19.10
C ILE A 170 1.13 -3.91 -17.62
N TRP A 171 1.80 -2.82 -17.29
CA TRP A 171 2.38 -2.57 -15.98
C TRP A 171 1.83 -1.27 -15.39
N ASN A 172 1.49 -1.30 -14.11
CA ASN A 172 1.18 -0.11 -13.33
C ASN A 172 2.45 0.36 -12.62
N TYR A 173 2.62 1.67 -12.56
CA TYR A 173 3.74 2.33 -11.93
C TYR A 173 3.26 3.40 -10.97
N ALA A 174 4.01 3.61 -9.91
CA ALA A 174 3.79 4.75 -9.03
C ALA A 174 5.12 5.31 -8.50
N ILE A 175 5.17 6.62 -8.33
CA ILE A 175 6.23 7.33 -7.61
C ILE A 175 5.59 8.12 -6.49
N GLY A 176 6.08 7.95 -5.27
CA GLY A 176 5.73 8.81 -4.13
C GLY A 176 6.93 9.63 -3.69
N VAL A 177 6.69 10.91 -3.34
CA VAL A 177 7.72 11.88 -2.91
C VAL A 177 7.19 12.84 -1.85
N ARG A 178 8.09 13.48 -1.10
CA ARG A 178 7.75 14.52 -0.09
C ARG A 178 7.43 15.89 -0.71
N GLY A 179 6.53 15.96 -1.68
CA GLY A 179 6.03 17.21 -2.27
C GLY A 179 7.08 18.02 -3.02
N ILE A 180 7.06 17.97 -4.36
CA ILE A 180 7.99 18.66 -5.26
C ILE A 180 7.24 19.40 -6.38
N PRO A 181 7.89 20.33 -7.11
CA PRO A 181 7.35 20.89 -8.34
C PRO A 181 6.96 19.81 -9.36
N GLU A 182 5.99 20.12 -10.22
CA GLU A 182 5.52 19.22 -11.28
C GLU A 182 6.66 18.70 -12.16
N GLN A 183 7.51 19.61 -12.65
CA GLN A 183 8.61 19.25 -13.54
C GLN A 183 9.57 18.26 -12.87
N ASP A 184 9.92 18.49 -11.59
CA ASP A 184 10.83 17.62 -10.86
C ASP A 184 10.26 16.20 -10.71
N LEU A 185 8.94 16.07 -10.50
CA LEU A 185 8.29 14.77 -10.44
C LEU A 185 8.28 14.08 -11.81
N LEU A 186 8.02 14.83 -12.89
CA LEU A 186 8.07 14.31 -14.25
C LEU A 186 9.49 13.88 -14.67
N GLU A 187 10.55 14.56 -14.21
CA GLU A 187 11.94 14.09 -14.41
C GLU A 187 12.17 12.72 -13.74
N LEU A 188 11.54 12.44 -12.59
CA LEU A 188 11.58 11.10 -11.99
C LEU A 188 10.84 10.06 -12.84
N VAL A 189 9.70 10.44 -13.43
CA VAL A 189 8.92 9.55 -14.32
C VAL A 189 9.75 9.12 -15.54
N LYS A 190 10.57 10.01 -16.11
CA LYS A 190 11.44 9.67 -17.27
C LYS A 190 12.38 8.51 -17.00
N MET A 191 12.79 8.31 -15.74
CA MET A 191 13.83 7.35 -15.36
C MET A 191 13.31 5.92 -15.12
N VAL A 192 12.01 5.66 -15.34
CA VAL A 192 11.36 4.41 -14.92
C VAL A 192 10.81 3.60 -16.12
N GLU A 193 11.10 2.29 -16.13
CA GLU A 193 10.57 1.30 -17.10
C GLU A 193 10.21 -0.06 -16.47
#